data_AF-A0A2P8FBZ5-F1
#
_entry.id   AF-A0A2P8FBZ5-F1
#
_cell.length_a   1.000
_cell.length_b   1.000
_cell.length_c   1.000
_cell.angle_alpha   90.00
_cell.angle_beta   90.00
_cell.angle_gamma   90.00
#
_symmetry.space_group_name_H-M   'P 1'
#
loop_
_entity.id
_entity.type
_entity.pdbx_description
1 polymer ?
#
loop_
_entity_poly.entity_id
_entity_poly.type
_entity_poly.pdbx_seq_one_letter_code
_entity_poly.pdbx_strand_id
1 'polypeptide(L)'
;MKKLILFWVLLSTLPLHAQTIPVTFKNTIPSGYDPTSQVPGFMEVSPNIAMPAGHVLVKPPTKQSYTWAQTFAKGGTHYNRNELGNEGSLAAFRSSYPDKEYNGVPTIPTIFGLPCIGPEEWVDGYNKKCWPNGPFTDAEARAKAHEVWNSGNASNLWIGETMENFPFMPADKPMWNSFYDELAGLYEAKKAQDQKPFFLCHNYFATGPYYLGNTSKTQADWEVMYTQDPSQWQMKTWFHPGGTLSRTNTVMEGIYFGAFDLNPGQAMNSLFCMELWQKLGKYTGMFFYNHHEWAPESFTDKVTFPEGTFFRADKPVHDPAFQILMGFLAHEYGNVFVDWGTFLKQPASKKPIGYYQPVHQSMDYWRPNAGGPATFPYYYQLGVGLPPQDFYSPLAVSSDYSYFGNLLWMQTGGTVAGGTPYYCSYRLDGNAWIDRKASGCDIVSAYFAKRGIARCRISGNKMVLYYFNMYADNLRHIIEVKHPTNPAKSYTGTVCGSGIHVVMLDV
;
A
#
# COMPACT_ATOMS: atom_id res chain seq x y z
N MET A 1 65.24 25.06 -3.14
CA MET A 1 64.02 24.57 -2.45
C MET A 1 62.92 25.64 -2.26
N LYS A 2 62.80 26.68 -3.12
CA LYS A 2 61.70 27.68 -3.02
C LYS A 2 60.77 27.74 -4.25
N LYS A 3 60.99 26.89 -5.25
CA LYS A 3 60.16 26.84 -6.49
C LYS A 3 59.22 25.64 -6.59
N LEU A 4 59.26 24.70 -5.62
CA LEU A 4 58.40 23.50 -5.65
C LEU A 4 57.09 23.64 -4.85
N ILE A 5 56.98 24.65 -3.99
CA ILE A 5 55.80 24.83 -3.11
C ILE A 5 54.67 25.60 -3.81
N LEU A 6 54.97 26.36 -4.87
CA LEU A 6 53.95 27.13 -5.59
C LEU A 6 53.05 26.27 -6.49
N PHE A 7 53.50 25.07 -6.88
CA PHE A 7 52.72 24.18 -7.76
C PHE A 7 51.66 23.36 -7.01
N TRP A 8 51.81 23.17 -5.69
CA TRP A 8 50.83 22.43 -4.88
C TRP A 8 49.68 23.30 -4.35
N VAL A 9 49.86 24.63 -4.29
CA VAL A 9 48.81 25.56 -3.84
C VAL A 9 47.87 25.98 -4.97
N LEU A 10 48.28 25.81 -6.24
CA LEU A 10 47.47 26.14 -7.43
C LEU A 10 46.63 24.96 -7.96
N LEU A 11 46.81 23.74 -7.45
CA LEU A 11 46.00 22.57 -7.80
C LEU A 11 44.79 22.33 -6.87
N SER A 12 44.66 23.12 -5.79
CA SER A 12 43.58 23.01 -4.79
C SER A 12 42.41 23.98 -5.00
N THR A 13 42.38 24.72 -6.11
CA THR A 13 41.27 25.63 -6.43
C THR A 13 40.82 25.45 -7.88
N LEU A 14 40.49 24.21 -8.28
CA LEU A 14 39.50 24.05 -9.34
C LEU A 14 38.15 24.32 -8.68
N PRO A 15 37.44 25.41 -9.04
CA PRO A 15 36.05 25.53 -8.64
C PRO A 15 35.32 24.29 -9.18
N LEU A 16 34.88 23.43 -8.27
CA LEU A 16 33.85 22.44 -8.56
C LEU A 16 32.64 23.26 -9.00
N HIS A 17 32.49 23.44 -10.31
CA HIS A 17 31.38 24.16 -10.87
C HIS A 17 30.12 23.41 -10.46
N ALA A 18 29.22 24.07 -9.75
CA ALA A 18 27.93 23.51 -9.42
C ALA A 18 27.24 23.12 -10.74
N GLN A 19 26.95 21.83 -10.91
CA GLN A 19 26.33 21.30 -12.11
C GLN A 19 24.85 21.05 -11.82
N THR A 20 23.98 21.85 -12.42
CA THR A 20 22.54 21.60 -12.43
C THR A 20 22.17 20.85 -13.71
N ILE A 21 21.65 19.63 -13.56
CA ILE A 21 21.31 18.72 -14.65
C ILE A 21 19.79 18.74 -14.87
N PRO A 22 19.29 19.12 -16.06
CA PRO A 22 17.87 18.99 -16.38
C PRO A 22 17.41 17.53 -16.38
N VAL A 23 16.24 17.26 -15.80
CA VAL A 23 15.61 15.95 -15.77
C VAL A 23 14.16 16.01 -16.22
N THR A 24 13.71 14.95 -16.88
CA THR A 24 12.30 14.75 -17.22
C THR A 24 11.76 13.62 -16.36
N PHE A 25 10.82 13.94 -15.48
CA PHE A 25 10.11 12.92 -14.70
C PHE A 25 9.28 12.03 -15.62
N LYS A 26 9.27 10.73 -15.35
CA LYS A 26 8.52 9.75 -16.14
C LYS A 26 7.02 10.00 -16.02
N ASN A 27 6.30 9.86 -17.14
CA ASN A 27 4.84 9.78 -17.10
C ASN A 27 4.42 8.50 -16.37
N THR A 28 3.49 8.64 -15.45
CA THR A 28 3.00 7.55 -14.60
C THR A 28 1.96 6.69 -15.31
N ILE A 29 1.27 7.23 -16.33
CA ILE A 29 0.20 6.56 -17.07
C ILE A 29 0.75 5.95 -18.38
N PRO A 30 0.57 4.64 -18.64
CA PRO A 30 0.99 4.01 -19.89
C PRO A 30 0.35 4.62 -21.14
N SER A 31 1.12 4.67 -22.24
CA SER A 31 0.59 5.06 -23.54
C SER A 31 -0.53 4.12 -23.99
N GLY A 32 -1.69 4.67 -24.35
CA GLY A 32 -2.86 3.89 -24.78
C GLY A 32 -3.89 3.64 -23.68
N TYR A 33 -3.61 4.03 -22.43
CA TYR A 33 -4.67 4.15 -21.43
C TYR A 33 -5.49 5.41 -21.71
N ASP A 34 -6.79 5.23 -21.92
CA ASP A 34 -7.73 6.34 -22.04
C ASP A 34 -8.39 6.56 -20.68
N PRO A 35 -8.10 7.65 -19.95
CA PRO A 35 -8.70 7.91 -18.65
C PRO A 35 -10.20 8.20 -18.72
N THR A 36 -10.74 8.52 -19.92
CA THR A 36 -12.16 8.83 -20.09
C THR A 36 -13.03 7.56 -20.15
N SER A 37 -12.56 6.54 -20.87
CA SER A 37 -13.24 5.25 -20.99
C SER A 37 -12.70 4.19 -20.03
N GLN A 38 -11.43 4.31 -19.65
CA GLN A 38 -10.67 3.41 -18.77
C GLN A 38 -10.61 1.96 -19.26
N VAL A 39 -10.86 1.78 -20.54
CA VAL A 39 -10.62 0.57 -21.30
C VAL A 39 -9.79 0.97 -22.52
N PRO A 40 -8.71 0.25 -22.83
CA PRO A 40 -8.17 -0.93 -22.13
C PRO A 40 -7.69 -0.65 -20.69
N GLY A 41 -7.70 -1.68 -19.83
CA GLY A 41 -7.19 -1.60 -18.46
C GLY A 41 -5.69 -1.88 -18.36
N PHE A 42 -5.14 -1.98 -17.15
CA PHE A 42 -3.71 -2.14 -16.94
C PHE A 42 -3.13 -3.41 -17.59
N MET A 43 -3.92 -4.49 -17.64
CA MET A 43 -3.51 -5.79 -18.17
C MET A 43 -3.20 -5.75 -19.67
N GLU A 44 -3.85 -4.85 -20.42
CA GLU A 44 -3.64 -4.71 -21.86
C GLU A 44 -2.60 -3.64 -22.20
N VAL A 45 -2.56 -2.53 -21.47
CA VAL A 45 -1.68 -1.39 -21.79
C VAL A 45 -0.28 -1.50 -21.18
N SER A 46 -0.14 -2.26 -20.10
CA SER A 46 1.13 -2.32 -19.36
C SER A 46 2.06 -3.37 -19.95
N PRO A 47 3.38 -3.16 -19.92
CA PRO A 47 4.33 -4.17 -20.37
C PRO A 47 4.35 -5.37 -19.41
N ASN A 48 4.88 -6.50 -19.88
CA ASN A 48 5.25 -7.59 -18.97
C ASN A 48 6.46 -7.14 -18.15
N ILE A 49 6.43 -7.40 -16.86
CA ILE A 49 7.47 -6.98 -15.92
C ILE A 49 7.43 -7.90 -14.69
N ALA A 50 8.56 -8.05 -14.01
CA ALA A 50 8.64 -8.78 -12.77
C ALA A 50 8.85 -7.81 -11.60
N MET A 51 8.17 -8.08 -10.49
CA MET A 51 8.46 -7.44 -9.22
C MET A 51 9.84 -7.92 -8.72
N PRO A 52 10.72 -7.03 -8.22
CA PRO A 52 11.95 -7.40 -7.53
C PRO A 52 11.72 -8.43 -6.40
N ALA A 53 12.73 -9.28 -6.19
CA ALA A 53 12.70 -10.27 -5.12
C ALA A 53 12.51 -9.59 -3.75
N GLY A 54 11.73 -10.21 -2.87
CA GLY A 54 11.41 -9.67 -1.54
C GLY A 54 10.30 -8.61 -1.53
N HIS A 55 9.68 -8.33 -2.68
CA HIS A 55 8.49 -7.48 -2.77
C HIS A 55 7.27 -8.31 -3.18
N VAL A 56 6.11 -7.89 -2.66
CA VAL A 56 4.84 -8.58 -2.84
C VAL A 56 3.80 -7.60 -3.39
N LEU A 57 3.30 -7.90 -4.57
CA LEU A 57 2.07 -7.33 -5.11
C LEU A 57 0.99 -8.40 -5.17
N VAL A 58 -0.04 -8.21 -4.35
CA VAL A 58 -1.33 -8.89 -4.50
C VAL A 58 -2.20 -7.95 -5.30
N LYS A 59 -2.46 -8.33 -6.56
CA LYS A 59 -3.39 -7.60 -7.40
C LYS A 59 -4.40 -8.55 -8.03
N PRO A 60 -5.70 -8.31 -7.84
CA PRO A 60 -6.73 -9.08 -8.52
C PRO A 60 -6.79 -8.70 -10.00
N PRO A 61 -7.17 -9.65 -10.88
CA PRO A 61 -7.32 -9.35 -12.29
C PRO A 61 -8.48 -8.38 -12.51
N THR A 62 -8.32 -7.41 -13.40
CA THR A 62 -9.39 -6.47 -13.76
C THR A 62 -10.50 -7.10 -14.60
N LYS A 63 -10.27 -8.29 -15.17
CA LYS A 63 -11.27 -9.07 -15.93
C LYS A 63 -11.19 -10.53 -15.53
N GLN A 64 -12.35 -11.19 -15.41
CA GLN A 64 -12.43 -12.64 -15.19
C GLN A 64 -11.84 -13.48 -16.34
N SER A 65 -11.52 -12.86 -17.47
CA SER A 65 -10.89 -13.52 -18.61
C SER A 65 -9.36 -13.63 -18.50
N TYR A 66 -8.72 -12.95 -17.53
CA TYR A 66 -7.27 -13.03 -17.39
C TYR A 66 -6.86 -14.23 -16.56
N THR A 67 -5.92 -15.00 -17.12
CA THR A 67 -5.36 -16.16 -16.44
C THR A 67 -4.38 -15.76 -15.34
N TRP A 68 -4.15 -16.63 -14.36
CA TRP A 68 -3.13 -16.47 -13.33
C TRP A 68 -1.76 -16.18 -13.96
N ALA A 69 -1.43 -16.90 -15.05
CA ALA A 69 -0.20 -16.69 -15.81
C ALA A 69 -0.07 -15.26 -16.35
N GLN A 70 -1.16 -14.71 -16.91
CA GLN A 70 -1.20 -13.34 -17.40
C GLN A 70 -1.00 -12.34 -16.27
N THR A 71 -1.66 -12.54 -15.12
CA THR A 71 -1.49 -11.66 -13.94
C THR A 71 -0.04 -11.68 -13.42
N PHE A 72 0.58 -12.85 -13.32
CA PHE A 72 1.99 -12.97 -12.90
C PHE A 72 2.96 -12.37 -13.93
N ALA A 73 2.64 -12.42 -15.23
CA ALA A 73 3.45 -11.78 -16.26
C ALA A 73 3.45 -10.24 -16.17
N LYS A 74 2.47 -9.64 -15.47
CA LYS A 74 2.38 -8.20 -15.17
C LYS A 74 2.97 -7.83 -13.81
N GLY A 75 3.79 -8.69 -13.21
CA GLY A 75 4.49 -8.37 -11.96
C GLY A 75 3.66 -8.61 -10.71
N GLY A 76 2.44 -9.15 -10.84
CA GLY A 76 1.77 -9.79 -9.71
C GLY A 76 2.68 -10.86 -9.12
N THR A 77 2.63 -11.02 -7.80
CA THR A 77 3.48 -11.99 -7.08
C THR A 77 2.65 -13.03 -6.33
N HIS A 78 1.47 -12.62 -5.88
CA HIS A 78 0.55 -13.43 -5.11
C HIS A 78 -0.88 -13.22 -5.64
N TYR A 79 -1.72 -14.24 -5.47
CA TYR A 79 -3.09 -14.25 -5.94
C TYR A 79 -4.04 -14.59 -4.78
N ASN A 80 -5.19 -13.89 -4.70
CA ASN A 80 -6.19 -14.18 -3.68
C ASN A 80 -6.86 -15.53 -3.96
N ARG A 81 -6.67 -16.49 -3.06
CA ARG A 81 -7.18 -17.86 -3.22
C ARG A 81 -8.70 -17.96 -3.18
N ASN A 82 -9.36 -16.93 -2.65
CA ASN A 82 -10.82 -16.85 -2.62
C ASN A 82 -11.40 -16.36 -3.97
N GLU A 83 -10.54 -16.00 -4.93
CA GLU A 83 -10.90 -15.39 -6.21
C GLU A 83 -10.33 -16.15 -7.42
N LEU A 84 -10.04 -17.44 -7.28
CA LEU A 84 -9.41 -18.27 -8.32
C LEU A 84 -10.21 -18.36 -9.64
N GLY A 85 -11.49 -17.99 -9.61
CA GLY A 85 -12.34 -17.93 -10.80
C GLY A 85 -12.54 -19.29 -11.45
N ASN A 86 -12.67 -19.31 -12.78
CA ASN A 86 -12.95 -20.51 -13.57
C ASN A 86 -11.67 -21.25 -14.04
N GLU A 87 -10.48 -20.77 -13.70
CA GLU A 87 -9.22 -21.36 -14.18
C GLU A 87 -8.85 -22.67 -13.46
N GLY A 88 -9.36 -22.89 -12.24
CA GLY A 88 -9.19 -24.17 -11.56
C GLY A 88 -9.48 -24.13 -10.07
N SER A 89 -9.15 -25.24 -9.38
CA SER A 89 -9.25 -25.37 -7.93
C SER A 89 -8.01 -24.82 -7.22
N LEU A 90 -8.12 -24.61 -5.90
CA LEU A 90 -6.98 -24.24 -5.05
C LEU A 90 -5.83 -25.25 -5.14
N ALA A 91 -6.13 -26.55 -5.24
CA ALA A 91 -5.12 -27.58 -5.43
C ALA A 91 -4.37 -27.41 -6.76
N ALA A 92 -5.09 -27.11 -7.85
CA ALA A 92 -4.50 -26.84 -9.16
C ALA A 92 -3.63 -25.56 -9.14
N PHE A 93 -4.10 -24.51 -8.46
CA PHE A 93 -3.33 -23.28 -8.26
C PHE A 93 -2.02 -23.55 -7.51
N ARG A 94 -2.08 -24.23 -6.36
CA ARG A 94 -0.90 -24.58 -5.56
C ARG A 94 0.12 -25.44 -6.31
N SER A 95 -0.36 -26.35 -7.16
CA SER A 95 0.51 -27.16 -8.01
C SER A 95 1.23 -26.32 -9.08
N SER A 96 0.55 -25.33 -9.66
CA SER A 96 1.11 -24.50 -10.74
C SER A 96 1.94 -23.33 -10.23
N TYR A 97 1.57 -22.79 -9.07
CA TYR A 97 2.11 -21.58 -8.47
C TYR A 97 2.36 -21.77 -6.96
N PRO A 98 3.28 -22.69 -6.59
CA PRO A 98 3.55 -22.98 -5.19
C PRO A 98 4.00 -21.74 -4.43
N ASP A 99 3.45 -21.57 -3.23
CA ASP A 99 3.72 -20.46 -2.31
C ASP A 99 3.28 -19.06 -2.82
N LYS A 100 2.49 -18.96 -3.89
CA LYS A 100 1.99 -17.68 -4.45
C LYS A 100 0.55 -17.35 -4.07
N GLU A 101 -0.03 -18.07 -3.11
CA GLU A 101 -1.40 -17.78 -2.67
C GLU A 101 -1.43 -16.74 -1.55
N TYR A 102 -2.59 -16.09 -1.45
CA TYR A 102 -2.95 -15.19 -0.37
C TYR A 102 -4.36 -15.53 0.10
N ASN A 103 -4.58 -15.66 1.41
CA ASN A 103 -5.85 -16.11 2.00
C ASN A 103 -6.93 -15.01 2.13
N GLY A 104 -6.69 -13.78 1.65
CA GLY A 104 -7.72 -12.74 1.64
C GLY A 104 -8.25 -12.39 3.03
N VAL A 105 -7.37 -11.90 3.92
CA VAL A 105 -7.69 -11.45 5.30
C VAL A 105 -8.57 -12.41 6.10
N PRO A 106 -8.13 -13.66 6.40
CA PRO A 106 -8.94 -14.59 7.19
C PRO A 106 -9.28 -14.01 8.57
N THR A 107 -10.56 -14.11 8.92
CA THR A 107 -11.10 -13.68 10.22
C THR A 107 -10.78 -14.67 11.33
N ILE A 108 -10.89 -14.25 12.59
CA ILE A 108 -10.70 -15.11 13.78
C ILE A 108 -11.44 -16.47 13.71
N PRO A 109 -12.73 -16.55 13.34
CA PRO A 109 -13.42 -17.84 13.19
C PRO A 109 -12.81 -18.71 12.08
N THR A 110 -12.33 -18.09 11.00
CA THR A 110 -11.67 -18.79 9.89
C THR A 110 -10.30 -19.32 10.29
N ILE A 111 -9.55 -18.55 11.08
CA ILE A 111 -8.20 -18.93 11.55
C ILE A 111 -8.30 -20.07 12.57
N PHE A 112 -9.22 -19.97 13.55
CA PHE A 112 -9.24 -20.87 14.70
C PHE A 112 -10.38 -21.89 14.72
N GLY A 113 -11.33 -21.81 13.78
CA GLY A 113 -12.49 -22.69 13.71
C GLY A 113 -13.49 -22.45 14.85
N LEU A 114 -13.66 -21.20 15.28
CA LEU A 114 -14.54 -20.88 16.41
C LEU A 114 -16.02 -20.91 16.01
N PRO A 115 -16.88 -21.66 16.71
CA PRO A 115 -18.28 -21.85 16.32
C PRO A 115 -19.20 -20.68 16.70
N CYS A 116 -18.76 -19.74 17.54
CA CYS A 116 -19.50 -18.53 17.91
C CYS A 116 -20.93 -18.76 18.42
N ILE A 117 -21.08 -19.59 19.45
CA ILE A 117 -22.38 -20.02 20.01
C ILE A 117 -22.54 -19.45 21.42
N GLY A 118 -23.70 -18.84 21.72
CA GLY A 118 -24.04 -18.36 23.06
C GLY A 118 -24.40 -16.86 23.11
N PRO A 119 -24.62 -16.31 24.33
CA PRO A 119 -24.93 -14.89 24.50
C PRO A 119 -23.70 -14.01 24.22
N GLU A 120 -23.95 -12.81 23.71
CA GLU A 120 -22.91 -11.80 23.53
C GLU A 120 -22.54 -11.18 24.88
N GLU A 121 -21.36 -11.53 25.40
CA GLU A 121 -20.82 -11.00 26.64
C GLU A 121 -19.36 -10.58 26.40
N TRP A 122 -19.07 -9.29 26.53
CA TRP A 122 -17.73 -8.74 26.38
C TRP A 122 -16.98 -8.76 27.70
N VAL A 123 -15.83 -9.42 27.74
CA VAL A 123 -14.95 -9.51 28.91
C VAL A 123 -13.52 -9.24 28.45
N ASP A 124 -12.85 -8.28 29.08
CA ASP A 124 -11.44 -7.98 28.82
C ASP A 124 -11.12 -7.79 27.32
N GLY A 125 -12.03 -7.11 26.61
CA GLY A 125 -11.90 -6.77 25.20
C GLY A 125 -12.26 -7.88 24.20
N TYR A 126 -12.57 -9.11 24.63
CA TYR A 126 -13.05 -10.18 23.74
C TYR A 126 -14.49 -10.58 24.08
N ASN A 127 -15.17 -11.28 23.17
CA ASN A 127 -16.55 -11.72 23.38
C ASN A 127 -16.65 -13.23 23.64
N LYS A 128 -17.29 -13.60 24.76
CA LYS A 128 -17.47 -14.99 25.20
C LYS A 128 -18.34 -15.85 24.27
N LYS A 129 -19.14 -15.24 23.38
CA LYS A 129 -19.88 -15.97 22.35
C LYS A 129 -18.94 -16.80 21.46
N CYS A 130 -17.76 -16.28 21.16
CA CYS A 130 -16.75 -17.00 20.37
C CYS A 130 -15.56 -17.46 21.21
N TRP A 131 -15.33 -16.85 22.37
CA TRP A 131 -14.25 -17.15 23.30
C TRP A 131 -14.77 -17.52 24.69
N PRO A 132 -15.57 -18.59 24.84
CA PRO A 132 -16.28 -18.90 26.09
C PRO A 132 -15.32 -19.18 27.26
N ASN A 133 -14.15 -19.74 26.96
CA ASN A 133 -13.09 -20.03 27.94
C ASN A 133 -12.01 -18.94 27.99
N GLY A 134 -12.20 -17.83 27.27
CA GLY A 134 -11.20 -16.79 27.11
C GLY A 134 -10.11 -17.12 26.07
N PRO A 135 -8.97 -16.40 26.10
CA PRO A 135 -7.84 -16.66 25.23
C PRO A 135 -7.30 -18.09 25.41
N PHE A 136 -6.77 -18.67 24.33
CA PHE A 136 -6.15 -20.00 24.42
C PHE A 136 -4.98 -20.03 25.41
N THR A 137 -4.81 -21.16 26.07
CA THR A 137 -3.58 -21.48 26.82
C THR A 137 -2.39 -21.61 25.86
N ASP A 138 -1.16 -21.60 26.39
CA ASP A 138 0.05 -21.78 25.57
C ASP A 138 -0.01 -23.06 24.71
N ALA A 139 -0.37 -24.19 25.31
CA ALA A 139 -0.47 -25.47 24.62
C ALA A 139 -1.55 -25.46 23.52
N GLU A 140 -2.72 -24.88 23.79
CA GLU A 140 -3.81 -24.76 22.80
C GLU A 140 -3.42 -23.83 21.64
N ALA A 141 -2.78 -22.70 21.94
CA ALA A 141 -2.32 -21.74 20.93
C ALA A 141 -1.27 -22.34 20.00
N ARG A 142 -0.29 -23.09 20.54
CA ARG A 142 0.70 -23.82 19.73
C ARG A 142 0.07 -24.94 18.91
N ALA A 143 -0.85 -25.70 19.48
CA ALA A 143 -1.60 -26.72 18.75
C ALA A 143 -2.39 -26.10 17.58
N LYS A 144 -3.01 -24.93 17.79
CA LYS A 144 -3.70 -24.18 16.74
C LYS A 144 -2.76 -23.67 15.64
N ALA A 145 -1.53 -23.29 15.95
CA ALA A 145 -0.54 -22.96 14.92
C ALA A 145 -0.26 -24.15 13.99
N HIS A 146 -0.10 -25.36 14.53
CA HIS A 146 0.03 -26.58 13.72
C HIS A 146 -1.23 -26.91 12.94
N GLU A 147 -2.43 -26.72 13.50
CA GLU A 147 -3.69 -26.94 12.79
C GLU A 147 -3.82 -26.01 11.57
N VAL A 148 -3.50 -24.72 11.76
CA VAL A 148 -3.47 -23.73 10.69
C VAL A 148 -2.44 -24.09 9.61
N TRP A 149 -1.26 -24.56 10.01
CA TRP A 149 -0.24 -25.03 9.09
C TRP A 149 -0.69 -26.25 8.28
N ASN A 150 -1.18 -27.29 8.96
CA ASN A 150 -1.53 -28.58 8.35
C ASN A 150 -2.80 -28.54 7.50
N SER A 151 -3.74 -27.65 7.83
CA SER A 151 -4.94 -27.40 7.01
C SER A 151 -4.64 -26.67 5.70
N GLY A 152 -3.40 -26.17 5.53
CA GLY A 152 -3.03 -25.33 4.40
C GLY A 152 -3.68 -23.95 4.47
N ASN A 153 -4.00 -23.45 5.67
CA ASN A 153 -4.41 -22.06 5.85
C ASN A 153 -3.20 -21.12 5.96
N ALA A 154 -2.02 -21.66 6.31
CA ALA A 154 -0.74 -20.95 6.32
C ALA A 154 -0.18 -20.73 4.89
N SER A 155 -0.28 -19.51 4.38
CA SER A 155 0.33 -19.07 3.12
C SER A 155 1.60 -18.24 3.35
N ASN A 156 2.57 -18.29 2.43
CA ASN A 156 3.79 -17.47 2.52
C ASN A 156 3.51 -15.95 2.61
N LEU A 157 2.32 -15.51 2.18
CA LEU A 157 1.75 -14.22 2.57
C LEU A 157 0.56 -14.45 3.51
N TRP A 158 0.76 -14.23 4.80
CA TRP A 158 -0.27 -14.27 5.84
C TRP A 158 -0.56 -12.86 6.34
N ILE A 159 -1.78 -12.40 6.14
CA ILE A 159 -2.29 -11.14 6.70
C ILE A 159 -3.68 -11.45 7.25
N GLY A 160 -3.86 -11.40 8.57
CA GLY A 160 -5.15 -11.69 9.20
C GLY A 160 -6.09 -10.49 9.28
N GLU A 161 -7.35 -10.77 9.59
CA GLU A 161 -8.31 -9.83 10.19
C GLU A 161 -8.57 -10.30 11.62
N THR A 162 -7.72 -9.82 12.53
CA THR A 162 -7.65 -10.31 13.92
C THR A 162 -8.02 -9.23 14.94
N MET A 163 -8.03 -7.97 14.50
CA MET A 163 -8.30 -6.79 15.33
C MET A 163 -9.54 -6.01 14.90
N GLU A 164 -10.20 -6.39 13.81
CA GLU A 164 -11.46 -5.82 13.36
C GLU A 164 -12.57 -6.87 13.40
N ASN A 165 -13.80 -6.38 13.54
CA ASN A 165 -15.05 -7.13 13.48
C ASN A 165 -15.21 -8.18 14.60
N PHE A 166 -16.47 -8.51 14.88
CA PHE A 166 -16.77 -9.58 15.80
C PHE A 166 -16.42 -10.93 15.13
N PRO A 167 -15.66 -11.83 15.79
CA PRO A 167 -15.10 -11.80 17.15
C PRO A 167 -13.58 -11.56 17.25
N PHE A 168 -13.11 -10.31 17.27
CA PHE A 168 -11.70 -10.02 17.48
C PHE A 168 -11.17 -10.50 18.86
N MET A 169 -9.85 -10.70 18.94
CA MET A 169 -9.14 -11.02 20.20
C MET A 169 -8.04 -9.98 20.41
N PRO A 170 -8.03 -9.26 21.56
CA PRO A 170 -7.05 -8.20 21.80
C PRO A 170 -5.60 -8.66 21.59
N ALA A 171 -4.80 -7.80 20.95
CA ALA A 171 -3.41 -8.10 20.58
C ALA A 171 -2.49 -8.31 21.79
N ASP A 172 -2.84 -7.81 22.98
CA ASP A 172 -2.09 -7.95 24.22
C ASP A 172 -2.24 -9.33 24.87
N LYS A 173 -3.14 -10.20 24.39
CA LYS A 173 -3.36 -11.50 25.03
C LYS A 173 -2.17 -12.45 24.79
N PRO A 174 -1.68 -13.15 25.84
CA PRO A 174 -0.51 -14.03 25.74
C PRO A 174 -0.61 -15.13 24.69
N MET A 175 -1.82 -15.58 24.35
CA MET A 175 -2.06 -16.60 23.33
C MET A 175 -1.41 -16.26 21.98
N TRP A 176 -1.36 -14.97 21.62
CA TRP A 176 -0.76 -14.52 20.37
C TRP A 176 0.74 -14.78 20.35
N ASN A 177 1.42 -14.64 21.49
CA ASN A 177 2.84 -14.94 21.59
C ASN A 177 3.10 -16.42 21.30
N SER A 178 2.39 -17.31 21.99
CA SER A 178 2.51 -18.76 21.81
C SER A 178 2.15 -19.21 20.39
N PHE A 179 1.06 -18.66 19.82
CA PHE A 179 0.64 -18.95 18.46
C PHE A 179 1.69 -18.51 17.43
N TYR A 180 2.17 -17.26 17.49
CA TYR A 180 3.13 -16.75 16.52
C TYR A 180 4.55 -17.26 16.74
N ASP A 181 4.94 -17.62 17.96
CA ASP A 181 6.22 -18.27 18.21
C ASP A 181 6.31 -19.61 17.47
N GLU A 182 5.26 -20.44 17.61
CA GLU A 182 5.15 -21.72 16.92
C GLU A 182 5.04 -21.54 15.40
N LEU A 183 4.10 -20.70 14.95
CA LEU A 183 3.85 -20.50 13.53
C LEU A 183 5.06 -19.90 12.81
N ALA A 184 5.77 -18.93 13.42
CA ALA A 184 7.00 -18.40 12.86
C ALA A 184 8.11 -19.46 12.81
N GLY A 185 8.20 -20.36 13.80
CA GLY A 185 9.12 -21.49 13.78
C GLY A 185 8.90 -22.41 12.58
N LEU A 186 7.64 -22.71 12.26
CA LEU A 186 7.27 -23.51 11.08
C LEU A 186 7.66 -22.81 9.77
N TYR A 187 7.42 -21.50 9.66
CA TYR A 187 7.83 -20.72 8.50
C TYR A 187 9.36 -20.64 8.35
N GLU A 188 10.11 -20.42 9.43
CA GLU A 188 11.58 -20.37 9.36
C GLU A 188 12.17 -21.75 9.00
N ALA A 189 11.57 -22.85 9.47
CA ALA A 189 11.96 -24.19 9.06
C ALA A 189 11.72 -24.43 7.55
N LYS A 190 10.58 -23.99 7.01
CA LYS A 190 10.29 -24.04 5.56
C LYS A 190 11.26 -23.16 4.76
N LYS A 191 11.49 -21.93 5.20
CA LYS A 191 12.44 -20.99 4.58
C LYS A 191 13.86 -21.52 4.58
N ALA A 192 14.31 -22.21 5.62
CA ALA A 192 15.62 -22.85 5.65
C ALA A 192 15.77 -23.92 4.56
N GLN A 193 14.66 -24.58 4.17
CA GLN A 193 14.64 -25.61 3.13
C GLN A 193 14.54 -25.02 1.71
N ASP A 194 13.65 -24.04 1.49
CA ASP A 194 13.34 -23.54 0.15
C ASP A 194 13.93 -22.16 -0.18
N GLN A 195 14.54 -21.50 0.80
CA GLN A 195 15.13 -20.16 0.71
C GLN A 195 14.14 -19.06 0.26
N LYS A 196 12.83 -19.29 0.41
CA LYS A 196 11.79 -18.32 0.06
C LYS A 196 11.40 -17.45 1.26
N PRO A 197 11.23 -16.14 1.08
CA PRO A 197 10.71 -15.29 2.15
C PRO A 197 9.24 -15.63 2.46
N PHE A 198 8.83 -15.28 3.67
CA PHE A 198 7.44 -15.30 4.12
C PHE A 198 7.12 -13.99 4.83
N PHE A 199 5.84 -13.64 4.83
CA PHE A 199 5.30 -12.43 5.45
C PHE A 199 4.18 -12.85 6.39
N LEU A 200 4.42 -12.73 7.69
CA LEU A 200 3.50 -13.09 8.76
C LEU A 200 3.05 -11.80 9.45
N CYS A 201 1.83 -11.38 9.15
CA CYS A 201 1.23 -10.16 9.67
C CYS A 201 0.00 -10.48 10.54
N HIS A 202 -0.06 -9.88 11.73
CA HIS A 202 -1.15 -10.10 12.67
C HIS A 202 -2.50 -9.64 12.09
N ASN A 203 -2.53 -8.41 11.59
CA ASN A 203 -3.72 -7.75 11.09
C ASN A 203 -3.39 -6.89 9.86
N TYR A 204 -4.34 -6.64 8.95
CA TYR A 204 -4.11 -5.84 7.73
C TYR A 204 -3.91 -4.33 8.00
N PHE A 205 -4.18 -3.88 9.22
CA PHE A 205 -3.70 -2.60 9.76
C PHE A 205 -3.05 -2.80 11.13
N ALA A 206 -2.10 -1.94 11.47
CA ALA A 206 -1.54 -1.88 12.80
C ALA A 206 -2.20 -0.77 13.62
N THR A 207 -2.53 -1.06 14.87
CA THR A 207 -2.74 -0.02 15.87
C THR A 207 -1.44 0.16 16.65
N GLY A 208 -0.93 1.38 16.67
CA GLY A 208 0.25 1.74 17.45
C GLY A 208 0.13 3.15 18.00
N PRO A 209 0.93 3.51 19.02
CA PRO A 209 0.94 4.84 19.60
C PRO A 209 1.61 5.90 18.69
N TYR A 210 2.09 5.49 17.51
CA TYR A 210 2.79 6.34 16.56
C TYR A 210 1.79 7.12 15.71
N TYR A 211 1.44 8.29 16.20
CA TYR A 211 0.51 9.17 15.51
C TYR A 211 1.04 10.60 15.55
N LEU A 212 1.55 11.09 14.42
CA LEU A 212 2.13 12.44 14.29
C LEU A 212 1.10 13.54 14.61
N GLY A 213 -0.20 13.26 14.49
CA GLY A 213 -1.28 14.15 14.89
C GLY A 213 -1.59 14.18 16.40
N ASN A 214 -0.85 13.44 17.22
CA ASN A 214 -1.04 13.44 18.68
C ASN A 214 -0.67 14.81 19.27
N THR A 215 -1.67 15.56 19.71
CA THR A 215 -1.52 16.91 20.27
C THR A 215 -0.76 16.97 21.59
N SER A 216 -0.54 15.83 22.26
CA SER A 216 0.30 15.73 23.46
C SER A 216 1.79 15.62 23.16
N LYS A 217 2.19 15.59 21.87
CA LYS A 217 3.59 15.51 21.43
C LYS A 217 3.90 16.61 20.40
N THR A 218 5.07 17.20 20.52
CA THR A 218 5.59 18.20 19.58
C THR A 218 6.36 17.55 18.43
N GLN A 219 6.64 18.33 17.38
CA GLN A 219 7.57 17.91 16.32
C GLN A 219 8.91 17.44 16.90
N ALA A 220 9.46 18.18 17.89
CA ALA A 220 10.73 17.84 18.51
C ALA A 220 10.67 16.48 19.23
N ASP A 221 9.57 16.16 19.92
CA ASP A 221 9.41 14.86 20.58
C ASP A 221 9.43 13.70 19.58
N TRP A 222 8.77 13.87 18.43
CA TRP A 222 8.77 12.87 17.36
C TRP A 222 10.13 12.73 16.70
N GLU A 223 10.85 13.84 16.47
CA GLU A 223 12.19 13.81 15.91
C GLU A 223 13.19 13.12 16.86
N VAL A 224 13.09 13.38 18.17
CA VAL A 224 13.89 12.69 19.19
C VAL A 224 13.63 11.18 19.14
N MET A 225 12.37 10.75 19.20
CA MET A 225 12.03 9.32 19.12
C MET A 225 12.53 8.68 17.83
N TYR A 226 12.37 9.35 16.68
CA TYR A 226 12.78 8.81 15.38
C TYR A 226 14.29 8.53 15.33
N THR A 227 15.11 9.32 16.02
CA THR A 227 16.57 9.16 16.05
C THR A 227 17.07 8.14 17.06
N GLN A 228 16.23 7.75 18.02
CA GLN A 228 16.58 6.76 19.03
C GLN A 228 16.58 5.34 18.47
N ASP A 229 17.40 4.48 19.08
CA ASP A 229 17.28 3.04 18.92
C ASP A 229 15.90 2.58 19.47
N PRO A 230 15.20 1.64 18.81
CA PRO A 230 13.89 1.20 19.26
C PRO A 230 13.86 0.63 20.70
N SER A 231 14.99 0.12 21.21
CA SER A 231 15.10 -0.30 22.61
C SER A 231 14.89 0.86 23.59
N GLN A 232 15.18 2.10 23.20
CA GLN A 232 15.07 3.32 24.01
C GLN A 232 13.71 4.01 23.90
N TRP A 233 12.87 3.62 22.94
CA TRP A 233 11.55 4.22 22.78
C TRP A 233 10.70 4.03 24.03
N GLN A 234 10.14 5.13 24.53
CA GLN A 234 9.23 5.14 25.68
C GLN A 234 7.89 4.45 25.36
N MET A 235 7.45 4.55 24.11
CA MET A 235 6.22 3.95 23.65
C MET A 235 6.49 2.54 23.11
N LYS A 236 6.32 1.53 23.96
CA LYS A 236 6.39 0.12 23.54
C LYS A 236 5.07 -0.32 22.93
N THR A 237 5.17 -1.21 21.96
CA THR A 237 4.05 -1.86 21.28
C THR A 237 4.20 -3.37 21.38
N TRP A 238 3.14 -4.11 21.06
CA TRP A 238 3.18 -5.57 21.06
C TRP A 238 4.17 -6.17 20.05
N PHE A 239 4.63 -5.39 19.07
CA PHE A 239 5.61 -5.80 18.06
C PHE A 239 7.07 -5.69 18.52
N HIS A 240 7.33 -5.02 19.65
CA HIS A 240 8.68 -4.92 20.21
C HIS A 240 9.17 -6.27 20.77
N PRO A 241 10.49 -6.46 20.92
CA PRO A 241 11.02 -7.63 21.64
C PRO A 241 10.34 -7.82 23.00
N GLY A 242 9.83 -9.03 23.26
CA GLY A 242 9.08 -9.37 24.48
C GLY A 242 7.57 -9.11 24.42
N GLY A 243 7.09 -8.41 23.39
CA GLY A 243 5.65 -8.24 23.15
C GLY A 243 4.99 -9.47 22.54
N THR A 244 3.66 -9.55 22.65
CA THR A 244 2.84 -10.69 22.18
C THR A 244 2.82 -10.88 20.66
N LEU A 245 3.14 -9.83 19.89
CA LEU A 245 3.26 -9.88 18.43
C LEU A 245 4.72 -9.79 17.98
N SER A 246 5.69 -9.95 18.88
CA SER A 246 7.12 -9.80 18.57
C SER A 246 7.63 -10.77 17.51
N ARG A 247 6.97 -11.93 17.37
CA ARG A 247 7.31 -13.00 16.42
C ARG A 247 6.70 -12.82 15.03
N THR A 248 5.76 -11.88 14.83
CA THR A 248 5.35 -11.49 13.48
C THR A 248 6.52 -10.77 12.79
N ASN A 249 6.73 -11.00 11.51
CA ASN A 249 7.82 -10.35 10.77
C ASN A 249 7.32 -9.23 9.84
N THR A 250 6.00 -9.06 9.72
CA THR A 250 5.39 -8.05 8.86
C THR A 250 4.37 -7.22 9.63
N VAL A 251 4.29 -5.92 9.30
CA VAL A 251 3.29 -4.98 9.78
C VAL A 251 2.70 -4.23 8.58
N MET A 252 1.39 -4.31 8.38
CA MET A 252 0.68 -3.62 7.31
C MET A 252 0.09 -2.31 7.83
N GLU A 253 0.16 -1.25 7.02
CA GLU A 253 -0.60 -0.02 7.21
C GLU A 253 -1.88 -0.12 6.38
N GLY A 254 -3.03 -0.17 7.07
CA GLY A 254 -4.32 -0.12 6.42
C GLY A 254 -4.60 1.30 5.97
N ILE A 255 -4.79 1.47 4.67
CA ILE A 255 -5.12 2.75 4.08
C ILE A 255 -6.63 2.82 3.89
N TYR A 256 -7.29 3.36 4.91
CA TYR A 256 -8.73 3.55 5.04
C TYR A 256 -8.99 5.02 5.37
N PHE A 257 -8.82 5.90 4.39
CA PHE A 257 -8.90 7.32 4.69
C PHE A 257 -10.33 7.84 4.76
N GLY A 258 -10.54 8.76 5.70
CA GLY A 258 -11.82 9.42 5.94
C GLY A 258 -12.09 10.51 4.91
N ALA A 259 -12.65 11.63 5.37
CA ALA A 259 -12.90 12.80 4.53
C ALA A 259 -11.63 13.26 3.79
N PHE A 260 -11.80 13.77 2.58
CA PHE A 260 -10.72 14.11 1.63
C PHE A 260 -9.61 15.00 2.21
N ASP A 261 -9.96 15.86 3.17
CA ASP A 261 -9.05 16.81 3.84
C ASP A 261 -8.08 16.14 4.83
N LEU A 262 -8.41 14.95 5.34
CA LEU A 262 -7.57 14.21 6.29
C LEU A 262 -6.49 13.35 5.61
N ASN A 263 -6.70 13.02 4.33
CA ASN A 263 -5.84 12.09 3.57
C ASN A 263 -4.34 12.45 3.60
N PRO A 264 -3.90 13.71 3.39
CA PRO A 264 -2.48 14.04 3.37
C PRO A 264 -1.77 13.71 4.68
N GLY A 265 -2.38 14.05 5.82
CA GLY A 265 -1.81 13.81 7.14
C GLY A 265 -1.76 12.32 7.48
N GLN A 266 -2.83 11.58 7.19
CA GLN A 266 -2.89 10.15 7.49
C GLN A 266 -1.91 9.34 6.60
N ALA A 267 -1.75 9.73 5.33
CA ALA A 267 -0.79 9.09 4.44
C ALA A 267 0.66 9.36 4.84
N MET A 268 1.01 10.60 5.20
CA MET A 268 2.33 10.93 5.79
C MET A 268 2.58 10.16 7.10
N ASN A 269 1.56 10.02 7.95
CA ASN A 269 1.67 9.23 9.18
C ASN A 269 1.94 7.75 8.88
N SER A 270 1.27 7.18 7.87
CA SER A 270 1.46 5.78 7.47
C SER A 270 2.89 5.53 7.01
N LEU A 271 3.45 6.41 6.17
CA LEU A 271 4.85 6.34 5.74
C LEU A 271 5.83 6.44 6.91
N PHE A 272 5.55 7.32 7.89
CA PHE A 272 6.34 7.44 9.11
C PHE A 272 6.29 6.14 9.93
N CYS A 273 5.11 5.57 10.15
CA CYS A 273 4.94 4.31 10.84
C CYS A 273 5.72 3.18 10.14
N MET A 274 5.67 3.10 8.81
CA MET A 274 6.45 2.11 8.05
C MET A 274 7.96 2.23 8.33
N GLU A 275 8.53 3.44 8.35
CA GLU A 275 9.95 3.61 8.70
C GLU A 275 10.25 3.20 10.15
N LEU A 276 9.31 3.43 11.09
CA LEU A 276 9.47 2.97 12.47
C LEU A 276 9.40 1.44 12.61
N TRP A 277 8.47 0.79 11.93
CA TRP A 277 8.37 -0.68 11.95
C TRP A 277 9.61 -1.34 11.34
N GLN A 278 10.21 -0.72 10.31
CA GLN A 278 11.49 -1.17 9.76
C GLN A 278 12.65 -1.03 10.75
N LYS A 279 12.69 0.02 11.57
CA LYS A 279 13.68 0.12 12.66
C LYS A 279 13.53 -1.03 13.67
N LEU A 280 12.32 -1.57 13.85
CA LEU A 280 12.04 -2.78 14.65
C LEU A 280 12.33 -4.09 13.91
N GLY A 281 12.91 -4.04 12.70
CA GLY A 281 13.23 -5.22 11.89
C GLY A 281 12.02 -5.88 11.24
N LYS A 282 10.90 -5.18 11.09
CA LYS A 282 9.70 -5.68 10.42
C LYS A 282 9.70 -5.33 8.94
N TYR A 283 9.22 -6.24 8.09
CA TYR A 283 8.72 -5.90 6.77
C TYR A 283 7.47 -5.04 6.92
N THR A 284 7.26 -4.15 5.96
CA THR A 284 6.12 -3.24 5.95
C THR A 284 5.38 -3.28 4.64
N GLY A 285 4.16 -2.75 4.65
CA GLY A 285 3.39 -2.66 3.42
C GLY A 285 2.12 -1.85 3.60
N MET A 286 1.41 -1.68 2.49
CA MET A 286 0.13 -1.01 2.46
C MET A 286 -0.96 -2.01 2.09
N PHE A 287 -2.01 -2.02 2.90
CA PHE A 287 -3.27 -2.64 2.56
C PHE A 287 -4.21 -1.53 2.10
N PHE A 288 -4.31 -1.36 0.78
CA PHE A 288 -4.92 -0.18 0.20
C PHE A 288 -6.40 -0.43 -0.10
N TYR A 289 -7.29 0.20 0.66
CA TYR A 289 -8.67 0.33 0.23
C TYR A 289 -8.78 1.53 -0.70
N ASN A 290 -9.28 1.27 -1.90
CA ASN A 290 -9.25 2.25 -2.98
C ASN A 290 -10.39 3.29 -2.95
N HIS A 291 -11.20 3.28 -1.90
CA HIS A 291 -12.31 4.21 -1.68
C HIS A 291 -12.18 4.92 -0.32
N HIS A 292 -12.83 6.08 -0.21
CA HIS A 292 -13.02 6.78 1.05
C HIS A 292 -14.09 6.07 1.90
N GLU A 293 -13.70 5.60 3.09
CA GLU A 293 -14.56 4.77 3.94
C GLU A 293 -15.80 5.52 4.47
N TRP A 294 -15.62 6.81 4.80
CA TRP A 294 -16.61 7.64 5.47
C TRP A 294 -16.94 8.90 4.66
N ALA A 295 -17.80 8.73 3.65
CA ALA A 295 -18.37 9.85 2.89
C ALA A 295 -19.90 9.70 2.80
N PRO A 296 -20.63 9.86 3.93
CA PRO A 296 -22.04 9.48 4.05
C PRO A 296 -23.04 10.28 3.19
N GLU A 297 -22.60 11.32 2.48
CA GLU A 297 -23.49 12.21 1.70
C GLU A 297 -23.00 12.49 0.27
N SER A 298 -22.08 11.68 -0.27
CA SER A 298 -21.55 11.91 -1.61
C SER A 298 -22.18 10.98 -2.66
N PHE A 299 -22.76 11.56 -3.72
CA PHE A 299 -23.01 10.87 -4.99
C PHE A 299 -21.71 10.92 -5.80
N THR A 300 -21.09 9.77 -6.05
CA THR A 300 -19.64 9.74 -6.34
C THR A 300 -19.33 9.25 -7.73
N ASP A 301 -20.00 8.19 -8.18
CA ASP A 301 -19.71 7.61 -9.48
C ASP A 301 -20.77 8.02 -10.51
N LYS A 302 -20.37 8.96 -11.36
CA LYS A 302 -21.10 9.34 -12.56
C LYS A 302 -20.82 8.34 -13.68
N VAL A 303 -21.85 7.64 -14.15
CA VAL A 303 -21.78 6.79 -15.34
C VAL A 303 -22.66 7.41 -16.44
N THR A 304 -22.05 7.76 -17.56
CA THR A 304 -22.76 8.33 -18.71
C THR A 304 -23.16 7.24 -19.70
N PHE A 305 -24.45 7.17 -19.98
CA PHE A 305 -25.05 6.32 -21.01
C PHE A 305 -25.62 7.20 -22.13
N PRO A 306 -25.82 6.65 -23.35
CA PRO A 306 -26.59 7.33 -24.39
C PRO A 306 -27.99 7.79 -23.92
N GLU A 307 -28.61 7.01 -23.04
CA GLU A 307 -29.97 7.21 -22.54
C GLU A 307 -30.08 8.22 -21.38
N GLY A 308 -28.96 8.60 -20.75
CA GLY A 308 -28.90 9.52 -19.61
C GLY A 308 -27.66 9.33 -18.73
N THR A 309 -27.59 10.05 -17.62
CA THR A 309 -26.47 9.97 -16.67
C THR A 309 -26.93 9.40 -15.33
N PHE A 310 -26.24 8.38 -14.86
CA PHE A 310 -26.46 7.74 -13.57
C PHE A 310 -25.43 8.22 -12.55
N PHE A 311 -25.86 8.49 -11.32
CA PHE A 311 -25.03 8.89 -10.20
C PHE A 311 -25.27 7.91 -9.06
N ARG A 312 -24.22 7.18 -8.67
CA ARG A 312 -24.29 6.19 -7.61
C ARG A 312 -23.95 6.79 -6.25
N ALA A 313 -24.72 6.46 -5.22
CA ALA A 313 -24.43 6.72 -3.82
C ALA A 313 -23.57 5.59 -3.26
N ASP A 314 -22.26 5.71 -3.48
CA ASP A 314 -21.26 4.78 -2.95
C ASP A 314 -20.08 5.54 -2.37
N LYS A 315 -19.17 4.82 -1.72
CA LYS A 315 -17.90 5.36 -1.25
C LYS A 315 -17.11 5.94 -2.43
N PRO A 316 -16.66 7.21 -2.41
CA PRO A 316 -15.92 7.78 -3.51
C PRO A 316 -14.59 7.06 -3.70
N VAL A 317 -14.18 6.85 -4.95
CA VAL A 317 -12.80 6.46 -5.25
C VAL A 317 -11.82 7.54 -4.80
N HIS A 318 -10.63 7.14 -4.37
CA HIS A 318 -9.55 8.07 -4.12
C HIS A 318 -9.11 8.79 -5.43
N ASP A 319 -8.50 9.97 -5.29
CA ASP A 319 -7.89 10.68 -6.43
C ASP A 319 -6.87 9.78 -7.18
N PRO A 320 -6.84 9.79 -8.53
CA PRO A 320 -5.92 8.95 -9.31
C PRO A 320 -4.43 9.18 -9.01
N ALA A 321 -4.00 10.44 -8.84
CA ALA A 321 -2.61 10.78 -8.51
C ALA A 321 -2.24 10.23 -7.13
N PHE A 322 -3.18 10.24 -6.19
CA PHE A 322 -3.03 9.62 -4.87
C PHE A 322 -2.88 8.10 -4.95
N GLN A 323 -3.71 7.41 -5.73
CA GLN A 323 -3.62 5.95 -5.90
C GLN A 323 -2.29 5.54 -6.53
N ILE A 324 -1.84 6.28 -7.55
CA ILE A 324 -0.51 6.08 -8.16
C ILE A 324 0.60 6.34 -7.13
N LEU A 325 0.50 7.42 -6.36
CA LEU A 325 1.45 7.76 -5.30
C LEU A 325 1.57 6.62 -4.28
N MET A 326 0.45 6.13 -3.75
CA MET A 326 0.46 5.07 -2.73
C MET A 326 0.98 3.75 -3.28
N GLY A 327 0.62 3.38 -4.52
CA GLY A 327 1.17 2.20 -5.19
C GLY A 327 2.70 2.27 -5.35
N PHE A 328 3.26 3.45 -5.66
CA PHE A 328 4.71 3.64 -5.72
C PHE A 328 5.36 3.59 -4.32
N LEU A 329 4.78 4.32 -3.36
CA LEU A 329 5.37 4.48 -2.03
C LEU A 329 5.31 3.21 -1.17
N ALA A 330 4.35 2.31 -1.40
CA ALA A 330 4.25 1.03 -0.71
C ALA A 330 5.52 0.18 -0.84
N HIS A 331 6.19 0.25 -2.00
CA HIS A 331 7.43 -0.48 -2.26
C HIS A 331 8.70 0.36 -2.04
N GLU A 332 8.58 1.68 -2.07
CA GLU A 332 9.73 2.53 -1.74
C GLU A 332 9.98 2.64 -0.23
N TYR A 333 8.90 2.56 0.57
CA TYR A 333 8.95 2.54 2.04
C TYR A 333 8.72 1.14 2.63
N GLY A 334 8.39 0.13 1.81
CA GLY A 334 8.05 -1.21 2.30
C GLY A 334 8.20 -2.29 1.24
N ASN A 335 7.53 -3.41 1.47
CA ASN A 335 7.70 -4.65 0.71
C ASN A 335 6.38 -5.13 0.12
N VAL A 336 5.26 -4.90 0.81
CA VAL A 336 3.97 -5.50 0.46
C VAL A 336 2.97 -4.44 0.01
N PHE A 337 2.30 -4.68 -1.10
CA PHE A 337 1.12 -3.95 -1.54
C PHE A 337 -0.01 -4.93 -1.79
N VAL A 338 -1.12 -4.73 -1.08
CA VAL A 338 -2.38 -5.45 -1.32
C VAL A 338 -3.41 -4.43 -1.75
N ASP A 339 -3.91 -4.59 -2.97
CA ASP A 339 -5.01 -3.79 -3.50
C ASP A 339 -6.35 -4.43 -3.09
N TRP A 340 -7.12 -3.74 -2.27
CA TRP A 340 -8.40 -4.21 -1.74
C TRP A 340 -9.54 -3.33 -2.26
N GLY A 341 -10.56 -3.92 -2.87
CA GLY A 341 -11.64 -3.17 -3.54
C GLY A 341 -12.53 -4.05 -4.43
N THR A 342 -13.33 -3.45 -5.32
CA THR A 342 -14.20 -4.22 -6.24
C THR A 342 -13.47 -4.56 -7.54
N PHE A 343 -13.55 -5.82 -7.98
CA PHE A 343 -12.54 -6.42 -8.86
C PHE A 343 -12.95 -6.74 -10.31
N LEU A 344 -13.88 -6.01 -10.90
CA LEU A 344 -14.45 -6.42 -12.20
C LEU A 344 -14.71 -5.22 -13.13
N LYS A 345 -13.76 -4.94 -14.03
CA LYS A 345 -13.98 -4.09 -15.21
C LYS A 345 -14.53 -4.98 -16.34
N GLN A 346 -15.78 -4.78 -16.74
CA GLN A 346 -16.33 -5.38 -17.97
C GLN A 346 -16.20 -4.40 -19.15
N PRO A 347 -16.18 -4.86 -20.42
CA PRO A 347 -16.14 -3.98 -21.57
C PRO A 347 -17.36 -3.04 -21.59
N ALA A 348 -17.18 -1.83 -22.13
CA ALA A 348 -18.22 -0.77 -22.17
C ALA A 348 -19.54 -1.17 -22.85
N SER A 349 -19.57 -2.30 -23.57
CA SER A 349 -20.77 -2.88 -24.17
C SER A 349 -21.72 -3.56 -23.16
N LYS A 350 -21.25 -3.87 -21.94
CA LYS A 350 -22.05 -4.47 -20.87
C LYS A 350 -22.71 -3.36 -20.04
N LYS A 351 -24.03 -3.24 -20.15
CA LYS A 351 -24.83 -2.19 -19.51
C LYS A 351 -25.24 -2.42 -18.04
N PRO A 352 -25.46 -3.66 -17.54
CA PRO A 352 -25.96 -3.85 -16.18
C PRO A 352 -24.98 -3.34 -15.11
N ILE A 353 -25.45 -2.50 -14.19
CA ILE A 353 -24.69 -2.11 -12.98
C ILE A 353 -25.12 -3.02 -11.82
N GLY A 354 -24.15 -3.71 -11.23
CA GLY A 354 -24.38 -4.59 -10.07
C GLY A 354 -24.78 -3.81 -8.82
N TYR A 355 -25.83 -4.25 -8.16
CA TYR A 355 -26.42 -3.64 -6.97
C TYR A 355 -25.84 -4.16 -5.65
N TYR A 356 -25.04 -3.36 -4.94
CA TYR A 356 -24.62 -3.67 -3.57
C TYR A 356 -25.76 -3.35 -2.57
N GLN A 357 -25.90 -4.15 -1.51
CA GLN A 357 -27.04 -4.18 -0.59
C GLN A 357 -27.08 -2.97 0.42
N PRO A 358 -28.06 -2.81 1.36
CA PRO A 358 -29.12 -1.80 1.31
C PRO A 358 -28.85 -0.37 1.78
N VAL A 359 -27.67 -0.05 2.31
CA VAL A 359 -27.51 1.16 3.14
C VAL A 359 -27.74 2.45 2.33
N HIS A 360 -27.55 2.41 1.01
CA HIS A 360 -27.66 3.58 0.12
C HIS A 360 -28.73 3.45 -0.99
N GLN A 361 -29.63 2.46 -0.93
CA GLN A 361 -30.57 2.11 -2.02
C GLN A 361 -31.49 3.26 -2.48
N SER A 362 -31.78 4.22 -1.60
CA SER A 362 -32.63 5.37 -1.90
C SER A 362 -31.85 6.62 -2.34
N MET A 363 -30.53 6.53 -2.42
CA MET A 363 -29.64 7.66 -2.68
C MET A 363 -29.04 7.64 -4.08
N ASP A 364 -29.38 6.69 -4.96
CA ASP A 364 -28.93 6.76 -6.36
C ASP A 364 -29.77 7.76 -7.17
N TYR A 365 -29.15 8.46 -8.12
CA TYR A 365 -29.82 9.49 -8.94
C TYR A 365 -29.68 9.23 -10.44
N TRP A 366 -30.79 9.28 -11.17
CA TRP A 366 -30.83 9.13 -12.62
C TRP A 366 -31.30 10.41 -13.30
N ARG A 367 -30.49 10.91 -14.23
CA ARG A 367 -30.81 12.06 -15.08
C ARG A 367 -31.00 11.58 -16.53
N PRO A 368 -32.24 11.31 -16.99
CA PRO A 368 -32.48 10.88 -18.35
C PRO A 368 -32.15 11.98 -19.37
N ASN A 369 -31.67 11.56 -20.55
CA ASN A 369 -31.65 12.43 -21.72
C ASN A 369 -33.06 12.57 -22.30
N ALA A 370 -33.28 13.57 -23.17
CA ALA A 370 -34.55 13.73 -23.87
C ALA A 370 -34.86 12.46 -24.69
N GLY A 371 -36.03 11.84 -24.46
CA GLY A 371 -36.43 10.57 -25.08
C GLY A 371 -35.87 9.31 -24.39
N GLY A 372 -35.10 9.46 -23.30
CA GLY A 372 -34.60 8.35 -22.48
C GLY A 372 -35.64 7.83 -21.46
N PRO A 373 -35.37 6.68 -20.82
CA PRO A 373 -36.27 6.09 -19.83
C PRO A 373 -36.31 6.92 -18.54
N ALA A 374 -37.48 7.03 -17.91
CA ALA A 374 -37.69 7.86 -16.71
C ALA A 374 -36.94 7.35 -15.47
N THR A 375 -36.66 6.05 -15.39
CA THR A 375 -35.88 5.40 -14.33
C THR A 375 -34.63 4.76 -14.93
N PHE A 376 -33.61 4.51 -14.10
CA PHE A 376 -32.40 3.86 -14.58
C PHE A 376 -32.70 2.43 -15.07
N PRO A 377 -32.48 2.12 -16.35
CA PRO A 377 -32.97 0.87 -16.95
C PRO A 377 -32.01 -0.32 -16.78
N TYR A 378 -30.83 -0.10 -16.17
CA TYR A 378 -29.75 -1.11 -16.13
C TYR A 378 -29.42 -1.59 -14.72
N TYR A 379 -30.33 -1.44 -13.76
CA TYR A 379 -30.15 -2.06 -12.44
C TYR A 379 -30.19 -3.57 -12.54
N TYR A 380 -29.27 -4.20 -11.82
CA TYR A 380 -29.28 -5.64 -11.61
C TYR A 380 -29.08 -5.97 -10.13
N GLN A 381 -30.04 -6.69 -9.54
CA GLN A 381 -30.03 -7.08 -8.13
C GLN A 381 -28.94 -8.15 -7.89
N LEU A 382 -27.90 -7.85 -7.09
CA LEU A 382 -26.95 -8.89 -6.67
C LEU A 382 -27.67 -9.90 -5.75
N GLY A 383 -27.32 -11.19 -5.88
CA GLY A 383 -27.92 -12.29 -5.11
C GLY A 383 -28.97 -13.13 -5.84
N VAL A 384 -29.35 -12.78 -7.07
CA VAL A 384 -30.23 -13.57 -7.96
C VAL A 384 -29.46 -14.18 -9.14
N GLY A 385 -28.38 -14.90 -8.84
CA GLY A 385 -27.92 -15.99 -9.70
C GLY A 385 -27.38 -15.64 -11.09
N LEU A 386 -27.02 -14.40 -11.42
CA LEU A 386 -26.09 -14.17 -12.54
C LEU A 386 -24.66 -14.46 -12.08
N PRO A 387 -23.89 -15.20 -12.88
CA PRO A 387 -22.51 -15.45 -12.58
C PRO A 387 -21.73 -14.11 -12.75
N PRO A 388 -20.68 -13.87 -11.94
CA PRO A 388 -20.10 -12.54 -11.76
C PRO A 388 -19.50 -11.86 -13.02
N GLN A 389 -19.45 -12.58 -14.14
CA GLN A 389 -19.14 -12.08 -15.48
C GLN A 389 -20.21 -11.15 -16.10
N ASP A 390 -21.42 -11.03 -15.54
CA ASP A 390 -22.55 -10.37 -16.20
C ASP A 390 -22.89 -8.96 -15.70
N PHE A 391 -22.10 -8.36 -14.80
CA PHE A 391 -22.31 -6.99 -14.35
C PHE A 391 -21.05 -6.11 -14.43
N TYR A 392 -21.25 -4.83 -14.75
CA TYR A 392 -20.25 -3.77 -14.70
C TYR A 392 -20.20 -3.17 -13.29
N SER A 393 -19.00 -3.02 -12.74
CA SER A 393 -18.78 -2.23 -11.53
C SER A 393 -17.98 -0.97 -11.88
N PRO A 394 -18.60 0.23 -11.88
CA PRO A 394 -17.86 1.48 -12.02
C PRO A 394 -16.83 1.64 -10.88
N LEU A 395 -16.98 0.95 -9.74
CA LEU A 395 -16.02 1.00 -8.63
C LEU A 395 -14.69 0.30 -8.93
N ALA A 396 -14.61 -0.49 -10.02
CA ALA A 396 -13.36 -1.17 -10.40
C ALA A 396 -12.31 -0.22 -11.03
N VAL A 397 -12.70 1.04 -11.31
CA VAL A 397 -11.90 2.13 -11.91
C VAL A 397 -10.52 2.28 -11.29
N SER A 398 -10.47 2.21 -9.96
CA SER A 398 -9.31 2.48 -9.10
C SER A 398 -8.14 1.50 -9.21
N SER A 399 -8.43 0.23 -9.51
CA SER A 399 -7.39 -0.80 -9.58
C SER A 399 -6.31 -0.51 -10.65
N ASP A 400 -6.60 0.19 -11.74
CA ASP A 400 -5.54 0.52 -12.72
C ASP A 400 -4.51 1.52 -12.16
N TYR A 401 -4.98 2.55 -11.45
CA TYR A 401 -4.12 3.64 -10.98
C TYR A 401 -3.13 3.19 -9.91
N SER A 402 -3.59 2.38 -8.94
CA SER A 402 -2.68 1.77 -7.97
C SER A 402 -1.62 0.90 -8.67
N TYR A 403 -1.99 0.17 -9.73
CA TYR A 403 -1.02 -0.59 -10.52
C TYR A 403 -0.03 0.29 -11.25
N PHE A 404 -0.46 1.40 -11.85
CA PHE A 404 0.46 2.32 -12.51
C PHE A 404 1.52 2.88 -11.56
N GLY A 405 1.17 3.11 -10.28
CA GLY A 405 2.14 3.39 -9.22
C GLY A 405 3.16 2.26 -9.00
N ASN A 406 2.69 1.02 -8.89
CA ASN A 406 3.53 -0.16 -8.75
C ASN A 406 4.43 -0.39 -9.98
N LEU A 407 3.89 -0.22 -11.19
CA LEU A 407 4.61 -0.31 -12.46
C LEU A 407 5.71 0.74 -12.54
N LEU A 408 5.39 1.99 -12.19
CA LEU A 408 6.37 3.07 -12.11
C LEU A 408 7.50 2.68 -11.17
N TRP A 409 7.20 2.14 -9.99
CA TRP A 409 8.23 1.67 -9.06
C TRP A 409 9.06 0.53 -9.65
N MET A 410 8.44 -0.53 -10.19
CA MET A 410 9.17 -1.65 -10.81
C MET A 410 10.13 -1.19 -11.93
N GLN A 411 9.71 -0.20 -12.74
CA GLN A 411 10.52 0.38 -13.81
C GLN A 411 11.58 1.42 -13.35
N THR A 412 11.57 1.78 -12.06
CA THR A 412 12.44 2.80 -11.49
C THR A 412 13.08 2.31 -10.18
N GLY A 413 12.46 2.55 -9.03
CA GLY A 413 12.92 2.11 -7.71
C GLY A 413 13.27 0.63 -7.63
N GLY A 414 12.52 -0.22 -8.33
CA GLY A 414 12.78 -1.65 -8.43
C GLY A 414 14.13 -2.00 -9.08
N THR A 415 14.65 -1.14 -9.96
CA THR A 415 15.99 -1.32 -10.57
C THR A 415 17.14 -1.03 -9.60
N VAL A 416 16.84 -0.39 -8.47
CA VAL A 416 17.77 -0.03 -7.39
C VAL A 416 17.28 -0.51 -6.03
N ALA A 417 16.40 -1.52 -5.96
CA ALA A 417 15.72 -1.93 -4.72
C ALA A 417 16.68 -2.30 -3.56
N GLY A 418 17.84 -2.89 -3.87
CA GLY A 418 18.90 -3.17 -2.89
C GLY A 418 19.82 -1.99 -2.55
N GLY A 419 19.53 -0.80 -3.09
CA GLY A 419 20.31 0.41 -2.91
C GLY A 419 20.02 1.13 -1.60
N THR A 420 20.87 2.11 -1.28
CA THR A 420 20.75 2.93 -0.06
C THR A 420 19.78 4.09 -0.30
N PRO A 421 18.74 4.25 0.53
CA PRO A 421 17.83 5.39 0.45
C PRO A 421 18.42 6.63 1.13
N TYR A 422 18.12 7.81 0.59
CA TYR A 422 18.51 9.11 1.13
C TYR A 422 17.36 10.10 1.04
N TYR A 423 17.23 10.94 2.06
CA TYR A 423 16.55 12.23 1.92
C TYR A 423 17.47 13.22 1.19
N CYS A 424 16.86 14.09 0.39
CA CYS A 424 17.57 15.07 -0.42
C CYS A 424 17.12 16.49 -0.06
N SER A 425 18.07 17.43 -0.13
CA SER A 425 17.74 18.86 -0.02
C SER A 425 17.13 19.33 -1.33
N TYR A 426 16.08 20.14 -1.26
CA TYR A 426 15.38 20.63 -2.45
C TYR A 426 14.89 22.06 -2.28
N ARG A 427 14.52 22.71 -3.38
CA ARG A 427 13.77 23.98 -3.39
C ARG A 427 12.79 24.00 -4.55
N LEU A 428 11.76 24.83 -4.41
CA LEU A 428 10.77 25.10 -5.46
C LEU A 428 10.91 26.55 -5.91
N ASP A 429 10.86 26.79 -7.22
CA ASP A 429 10.82 28.12 -7.85
C ASP A 429 11.94 29.07 -7.40
N GLY A 430 13.12 28.52 -7.15
CA GLY A 430 14.28 29.29 -6.70
C GLY A 430 14.21 29.79 -5.25
N ASN A 431 13.20 29.40 -4.47
CA ASN A 431 13.05 29.73 -3.05
C ASN A 431 14.20 29.17 -2.19
N ALA A 432 14.17 29.46 -0.89
CA ALA A 432 15.15 28.95 0.06
C ALA A 432 15.25 27.41 0.01
N TRP A 433 16.47 26.90 0.17
CA TRP A 433 16.70 25.46 0.26
C TRP A 433 16.04 24.89 1.51
N ILE A 434 15.29 23.82 1.31
CA ILE A 434 14.85 22.93 2.37
C ILE A 434 15.95 21.89 2.50
N ASP A 435 16.84 22.12 3.47
CA ASP A 435 17.97 21.23 3.71
C ASP A 435 17.51 19.93 4.37
N ARG A 436 18.11 18.82 3.91
CA ARG A 436 17.84 17.51 4.49
C ARG A 436 18.38 17.47 5.93
N LYS A 437 17.70 16.74 6.81
CA LYS A 437 18.17 16.60 8.19
C LYS A 437 19.26 15.53 8.30
N ALA A 438 20.34 15.84 9.01
CA ALA A 438 21.40 14.85 9.31
C ALA A 438 20.88 13.65 10.11
N SER A 439 19.83 13.86 10.91
CA SER A 439 19.10 12.84 11.66
C SER A 439 18.21 11.93 10.81
N GLY A 440 17.95 12.28 9.55
CA GLY A 440 17.02 11.56 8.66
C GLY A 440 15.54 11.70 9.02
N CYS A 441 15.16 12.56 9.97
CA CYS A 441 13.77 12.76 10.38
C CYS A 441 12.96 13.70 9.45
N ASP A 442 13.35 13.77 8.18
CA ASP A 442 12.73 14.64 7.17
C ASP A 442 11.23 14.38 7.02
N ILE A 443 10.77 13.13 7.18
CA ILE A 443 9.34 12.79 7.14
C ILE A 443 8.53 13.44 8.26
N VAL A 444 9.09 13.49 9.48
CA VAL A 444 8.48 14.15 10.64
C VAL A 444 8.43 15.65 10.39
N SER A 445 9.56 16.24 9.99
CA SER A 445 9.63 17.67 9.67
C SER A 445 8.68 18.06 8.54
N ALA A 446 8.54 17.23 7.50
CA ALA A 446 7.67 17.50 6.37
C ALA A 446 6.18 17.46 6.75
N TYR A 447 5.78 16.54 7.64
CA TYR A 447 4.41 16.48 8.17
C TYR A 447 4.03 17.79 8.87
N PHE A 448 4.84 18.23 9.84
CA PHE A 448 4.53 19.44 10.62
C PHE A 448 4.63 20.73 9.80
N ALA A 449 5.53 20.78 8.82
CA ALA A 449 5.66 21.92 7.91
C ALA A 449 4.70 21.87 6.70
N LYS A 450 3.87 20.83 6.58
CA LYS A 450 2.94 20.60 5.44
C LYS A 450 3.61 20.81 4.08
N ARG A 451 4.75 20.14 3.87
CA ARG A 451 5.58 20.28 2.66
C ARG A 451 5.88 18.93 2.01
N GLY A 452 6.42 18.99 0.80
CA GLY A 452 6.92 17.82 0.08
C GLY A 452 8.17 17.18 0.66
N ILE A 453 8.55 16.06 0.05
CA ILE A 453 9.77 15.32 0.33
C ILE A 453 10.45 14.98 -0.99
N ALA A 454 11.74 15.31 -1.09
CA ALA A 454 12.63 14.78 -2.12
C ALA A 454 13.48 13.64 -1.54
N ARG A 455 13.52 12.50 -2.23
CA ARG A 455 14.31 11.33 -1.85
C ARG A 455 14.96 10.70 -3.06
N CYS A 456 15.99 9.92 -2.83
CA CYS A 456 16.56 9.06 -3.84
C CYS A 456 17.03 7.74 -3.25
N ARG A 457 17.18 6.72 -4.10
CA ARG A 457 17.84 5.46 -3.76
C ARG A 457 18.95 5.19 -4.76
N ILE A 458 20.15 4.91 -4.24
CA ILE A 458 21.36 4.74 -5.04
C ILE A 458 21.83 3.29 -4.93
N SER A 459 22.03 2.63 -6.07
CA SER A 459 22.64 1.30 -6.15
C SER A 459 23.65 1.28 -7.31
N GLY A 460 24.92 1.07 -6.99
CA GLY A 460 26.00 1.16 -7.98
C GLY A 460 26.03 2.52 -8.67
N ASN A 461 26.01 2.53 -10.00
CA ASN A 461 25.99 3.73 -10.84
C ASN A 461 24.57 4.19 -11.22
N LYS A 462 23.53 3.70 -10.54
CA LYS A 462 22.14 4.07 -10.81
C LYS A 462 21.50 4.72 -9.59
N MET A 463 20.66 5.71 -9.85
CA MET A 463 19.84 6.38 -8.85
C MET A 463 18.41 6.55 -9.34
N VAL A 464 17.45 6.16 -8.51
CA VAL A 464 16.09 6.69 -8.63
C VAL A 464 16.02 7.98 -7.81
N LEU A 465 15.56 9.07 -8.41
CA LEU A 465 15.25 10.33 -7.73
C LEU A 465 13.74 10.54 -7.81
N TYR A 466 13.12 10.89 -6.70
CA TYR A 466 11.70 11.18 -6.68
C TYR A 466 11.31 12.30 -5.71
N TYR A 467 10.19 12.93 -6.02
CA TYR A 467 9.55 13.96 -5.24
C TYR A 467 8.05 13.73 -5.17
N PHE A 468 7.47 13.93 -3.99
CA PHE A 468 6.03 14.01 -3.80
C PHE A 468 5.69 15.08 -2.77
N ASN A 469 4.49 15.65 -2.88
CA ASN A 469 3.96 16.59 -1.90
C ASN A 469 2.46 16.38 -1.72
N MET A 470 2.07 15.72 -0.63
CA MET A 470 0.66 15.47 -0.32
C MET A 470 -0.13 16.75 -0.01
N TYR A 471 0.57 17.87 0.22
CA TYR A 471 0.00 19.20 0.50
C TYR A 471 0.15 20.17 -0.68
N ALA A 472 0.38 19.67 -1.89
CA ALA A 472 0.57 20.51 -3.07
C ALA A 472 -0.71 21.31 -3.41
N ASP A 473 -0.50 22.49 -4.00
CA ASP A 473 -1.55 23.43 -4.46
C ASP A 473 -2.05 23.13 -5.89
N ASN A 474 -1.59 22.02 -6.49
CA ASN A 474 -1.84 21.63 -7.88
C ASN A 474 -1.30 22.59 -8.95
N LEU A 475 -0.43 23.54 -8.60
CA LEU A 475 0.28 24.37 -9.55
C LEU A 475 1.54 23.68 -10.08
N ARG A 476 2.06 24.18 -11.21
CA ARG A 476 3.34 23.74 -11.76
C ARG A 476 4.46 24.52 -11.11
N HIS A 477 5.46 23.80 -10.61
CA HIS A 477 6.65 24.36 -9.98
C HIS A 477 7.91 23.84 -10.66
N ILE A 478 8.98 24.63 -10.62
CA ILE A 478 10.32 24.15 -10.94
C ILE A 478 10.97 23.66 -9.65
N ILE A 479 11.35 22.38 -9.62
CA ILE A 479 12.08 21.81 -8.49
C ILE A 479 13.57 21.74 -8.82
N GLU A 480 14.41 22.06 -7.83
CA GLU A 480 15.83 21.71 -7.83
C GLU A 480 16.12 20.80 -6.63
N VAL A 481 16.88 19.73 -6.86
CA VAL A 481 17.26 18.74 -5.82
C VAL A 481 18.76 18.53 -5.83
N LYS A 482 19.42 18.65 -4.67
CA LYS A 482 20.85 18.36 -4.51
C LYS A 482 21.08 16.85 -4.42
N HIS A 483 22.12 16.35 -5.09
CA HIS A 483 22.57 14.97 -4.93
C HIS A 483 22.98 14.71 -3.47
N PRO A 484 22.55 13.61 -2.83
CA PRO A 484 22.69 13.43 -1.39
C PRO A 484 24.15 13.29 -0.95
N THR A 485 25.07 12.83 -1.79
CA THR A 485 26.49 12.63 -1.41
C THR A 485 27.44 13.55 -2.16
N ASN A 486 26.92 14.37 -3.09
CA ASN A 486 27.71 15.34 -3.85
C ASN A 486 26.89 16.62 -4.06
N PRO A 487 26.83 17.53 -3.07
CA PRO A 487 26.00 18.72 -3.14
C PRO A 487 26.34 19.69 -4.29
N ALA A 488 27.49 19.52 -4.96
CA ALA A 488 27.84 20.27 -6.16
C ALA A 488 27.08 19.80 -7.42
N LYS A 489 26.43 18.63 -7.37
CA LYS A 489 25.54 18.12 -8.42
C LYS A 489 24.09 18.30 -7.98
N SER A 490 23.28 18.93 -8.81
CA SER A 490 21.84 19.08 -8.60
C SER A 490 21.06 18.68 -9.84
N TYR A 491 19.76 18.42 -9.65
CA TYR A 491 18.84 18.01 -10.69
C TYR A 491 17.67 18.97 -10.72
N THR A 492 17.24 19.41 -11.90
CA THR A 492 16.14 20.36 -12.07
C THR A 492 15.05 19.83 -13.01
N GLY A 493 13.78 20.00 -12.65
CA GLY A 493 12.65 19.55 -13.45
C GLY A 493 11.35 20.26 -13.08
N THR A 494 10.23 19.86 -13.70
CA THR A 494 8.90 20.40 -13.37
C THR A 494 8.09 19.39 -12.56
N VAL A 495 7.46 19.86 -11.48
CA VAL A 495 6.56 19.07 -10.64
C VAL A 495 5.20 19.76 -10.51
N CYS A 496 4.14 19.00 -10.29
CA CYS A 496 2.80 19.54 -10.08
C CYS A 496 1.89 18.60 -9.26
N GLY A 497 1.06 19.19 -8.40
CA GLY A 497 0.05 18.46 -7.64
C GLY A 497 0.60 17.41 -6.68
N SER A 498 -0.30 16.58 -6.16
CA SER A 498 -0.01 15.60 -5.11
C SER A 498 0.61 14.29 -5.62
N GLY A 499 0.76 14.13 -6.93
CA GLY A 499 1.33 12.94 -7.55
C GLY A 499 2.81 12.72 -7.26
N ILE A 500 3.26 11.50 -7.55
CA ILE A 500 4.68 11.14 -7.49
C ILE A 500 5.41 11.57 -8.77
N HIS A 501 6.58 12.18 -8.62
CA HIS A 501 7.46 12.58 -9.71
C HIS A 501 8.75 11.78 -9.62
N VAL A 502 9.04 10.92 -10.60
CA VAL A 502 10.15 9.96 -10.53
C VAL A 502 11.02 10.00 -11.76
N VAL A 503 12.33 9.95 -11.59
CA VAL A 503 13.30 9.83 -12.68
C VAL A 503 14.39 8.83 -12.32
N MET A 504 14.85 8.06 -13.32
CA MET A 504 16.03 7.22 -13.22
C MET A 504 17.23 7.94 -13.82
N LEU A 505 18.35 7.89 -13.13
CA LEU A 505 19.56 8.63 -13.46
C LEU A 505 20.77 7.70 -13.39
N ASP A 506 21.70 7.88 -14.32
CA ASP A 506 23.05 7.33 -14.23
C ASP A 506 23.91 8.32 -13.40
N VAL A 507 24.66 7.78 -12.43
CA VAL A 507 25.31 8.58 -11.37
C VAL A 507 26.79 8.77 -11.62
#